data_AF-A0A9D3SSS8-F1
#
_entry.id   AF-A0A9D3SSS8-F1
#
_cell.length_a   1.000
_cell.length_b   1.000
_cell.length_c   1.000
_cell.angle_alpha   90.00
_cell.angle_beta   90.00
_cell.angle_gamma   90.00
#
_symmetry.space_group_name_H-M   'P 1'
#
loop_
_entity.id
_entity.type
_entity.pdbx_description
1 polymer ?
#
loop_
_entity_poly.entity_id
_entity_poly.type
_entity_poly.pdbx_seq_one_letter_code
_entity_poly.pdbx_strand_id
1 'polypeptide(L)'
;MAEECRIKKSECADISEVISGEPYCVSVLKHGYCLSQTDGSFRADGSITLLTGPKTILVDTGGPWDRDFLLSKLKEKGLSPADVSVVVGTHGHSDHVGNLNLFPKATVVVGCDLSQGDRYLPNMLAEGSPYPIDPYVSIIPTPGHTGRDVSVLVKGTVVGQVLVAGDLFECCADEDSWRELSENPEVQHRSSSKLFSSTTGTRLKQQILFTPKCFTANYKLF
;
A
#
# COMPACT_ATOMS: atom_id res chain seq x y z
N MET A 1 -2.41 -2.11 36.32
CA MET A 1 -3.53 -1.61 35.50
C MET A 1 -2.95 -1.34 34.12
N ALA A 2 -3.34 -2.13 33.11
CA ALA A 2 -2.79 -2.06 31.77
C ALA A 2 -3.26 -0.77 31.09
N GLU A 3 -2.32 0.00 30.55
CA GLU A 3 -2.57 1.24 29.84
C GLU A 3 -3.16 0.91 28.46
N GLU A 4 -4.40 1.33 28.20
CA GLU A 4 -5.05 1.12 26.90
C GLU A 4 -4.27 1.81 25.78
N CYS A 5 -3.82 1.02 24.80
CA CYS A 5 -3.21 1.54 23.58
C CYS A 5 -4.29 2.27 22.75
N ARG A 6 -4.36 3.61 22.89
CA ARG A 6 -5.26 4.44 22.07
C ARG A 6 -4.66 4.64 20.68
N ILE A 7 -5.17 3.92 19.71
CA ILE A 7 -4.89 4.09 18.27
C ILE A 7 -5.55 5.41 17.82
N LYS A 8 -4.77 6.35 17.29
CA LYS A 8 -5.31 7.54 16.61
C LYS A 8 -5.30 7.30 15.10
N LYS A 9 -6.48 7.16 14.49
CA LYS A 9 -6.63 7.43 13.05
C LYS A 9 -6.37 8.93 12.85
N SER A 10 -5.29 9.30 12.17
CA SER A 10 -5.05 10.69 11.79
C SER A 10 -5.85 11.01 10.54
N GLU A 11 -6.60 12.11 10.55
CA GLU A 11 -7.21 12.65 9.33
C GLU A 11 -6.12 12.90 8.28
N CYS A 12 -6.44 12.60 7.01
CA CYS A 12 -5.54 12.67 5.86
C CYS A 12 -4.85 14.05 5.67
N ALA A 13 -5.31 15.10 6.33
CA ALA A 13 -4.89 16.49 6.10
C ALA A 13 -3.54 16.89 6.74
N ASP A 14 -3.02 16.15 7.72
CA ASP A 14 -1.82 16.55 8.49
C ASP A 14 -0.56 15.72 8.16
N ILE A 15 -0.60 14.97 7.06
CA ILE A 15 0.46 14.01 6.72
C ILE A 15 1.29 14.57 5.57
N SER A 16 2.54 14.91 5.86
CA SER A 16 3.54 15.20 4.82
C SER A 16 3.59 14.04 3.83
N GLU A 17 3.57 14.35 2.52
CA GLU A 17 3.77 13.37 1.43
C GLU A 17 5.08 12.58 1.57
N VAL A 18 5.99 13.05 2.43
CA VAL A 18 7.25 12.42 2.77
C VAL A 18 7.35 12.18 4.27
N ILE A 19 7.54 10.91 4.65
CA ILE A 19 7.83 10.47 6.01
C ILE A 19 9.31 10.11 6.08
N SER A 20 10.08 10.95 6.77
CA SER A 20 11.51 10.69 6.99
C SER A 20 11.74 9.49 7.91
N GLY A 21 12.88 8.84 7.76
CA GLY A 21 13.27 7.72 8.60
C GLY A 21 14.71 7.31 8.33
N GLU A 22 15.23 6.49 9.23
CA GLU A 22 16.58 5.91 9.14
C GLU A 22 16.46 4.39 9.27
N PRO A 23 16.82 3.62 8.22
CA PRO A 23 17.53 4.04 7.01
C PRO A 23 16.60 4.36 5.83
N TYR A 24 15.27 4.27 5.99
CA TYR A 24 14.31 4.46 4.90
C TYR A 24 13.44 5.70 5.08
N CYS A 25 13.33 6.48 4.00
CA CYS A 25 12.35 7.53 3.81
C CYS A 25 11.20 7.02 2.93
N VAL A 26 9.95 7.25 3.35
CA VAL A 26 8.73 6.83 2.62
C VAL A 26 8.10 8.06 1.97
N SER A 27 7.85 8.03 0.66
CA SER A 27 7.21 9.11 -0.09
C SER A 27 5.97 8.60 -0.81
N VAL A 28 4.83 9.24 -0.63
CA VAL A 28 3.66 9.04 -1.50
C VAL A 28 3.93 9.79 -2.81
N LEU A 29 4.07 9.07 -3.90
CA LEU A 29 4.18 9.68 -5.23
C LEU A 29 2.80 10.06 -5.77
N LYS A 30 1.78 9.26 -5.43
CA LYS A 30 0.38 9.47 -5.79
C LYS A 30 -0.54 8.95 -4.69
N HIS A 31 -1.54 9.76 -4.35
CA HIS A 31 -2.70 9.30 -3.61
C HIS A 31 -3.67 8.61 -4.57
N GLY A 32 -4.16 7.44 -4.17
CA GLY A 32 -5.24 6.77 -4.87
C GLY A 32 -6.53 7.58 -4.84
N TYR A 33 -7.54 7.10 -5.56
CA TYR A 33 -8.88 7.65 -5.51
C TYR A 33 -9.88 6.64 -6.05
N CYS A 34 -11.14 6.76 -5.64
CA CYS A 34 -12.27 6.08 -6.25
C CYS A 34 -13.46 7.05 -6.29
N LEU A 35 -13.88 7.44 -7.51
CA LEU A 35 -14.86 8.49 -7.75
C LEU A 35 -16.03 7.95 -8.56
N SER A 36 -17.19 7.81 -7.92
CA SER A 36 -18.44 7.43 -8.58
C SER A 36 -18.82 8.43 -9.68
N GLN A 37 -19.38 7.91 -10.77
CA GLN A 37 -19.88 8.66 -11.92
C GLN A 37 -21.41 8.58 -11.99
N THR A 38 -22.04 9.53 -12.69
CA THR A 38 -23.50 9.61 -12.79
C THR A 38 -24.15 8.47 -13.58
N ASP A 39 -23.36 7.75 -14.38
CA ASP A 39 -23.78 6.57 -15.15
C ASP A 39 -23.60 5.24 -14.39
N GLY A 40 -23.21 5.31 -13.11
CA GLY A 40 -22.95 4.16 -12.26
C GLY A 40 -21.55 3.57 -12.41
N SER A 41 -20.68 4.13 -13.26
CA SER A 41 -19.27 3.73 -13.33
C SER A 41 -18.45 4.41 -12.22
N PHE A 42 -17.17 4.03 -12.12
CA PHE A 42 -16.22 4.66 -11.21
C PHE A 42 -14.96 5.05 -11.96
N ARG A 43 -14.31 6.14 -11.56
CA ARG A 43 -12.93 6.45 -11.91
C ARG A 43 -12.07 6.13 -10.69
N ALA A 44 -11.16 5.18 -10.84
CA ALA A 44 -10.32 4.73 -9.74
C ALA A 44 -8.85 4.65 -10.15
N ASP A 45 -7.98 4.80 -9.16
CA ASP A 45 -6.57 4.46 -9.29
C ASP A 45 -5.92 4.19 -7.93
N GLY A 46 -4.90 3.35 -7.93
CA GLY A 46 -4.14 2.99 -6.74
C GLY A 46 -3.21 4.11 -6.27
N SER A 47 -2.87 4.08 -4.98
CA SER A 47 -1.77 4.89 -4.45
C SER A 47 -0.43 4.34 -4.95
N ILE A 48 0.55 5.21 -5.16
CA ILE A 48 1.93 4.81 -5.51
C ILE A 48 2.86 5.32 -4.41
N THR A 49 3.62 4.42 -3.79
CA THR A 49 4.52 4.76 -2.69
C THR A 49 5.97 4.36 -3.02
N LEU A 50 6.91 5.27 -2.78
CA LEU A 50 8.34 5.06 -2.98
C LEU A 50 9.08 5.06 -1.64
N LEU A 51 9.84 4.02 -1.38
CA LEU A 51 10.79 3.95 -0.27
C LEU A 51 12.19 4.18 -0.83
N THR A 52 12.93 5.11 -0.22
CA THR A 52 14.32 5.43 -0.55
C THR A 52 15.20 5.19 0.67
N GLY A 53 16.34 4.53 0.48
CA GLY A 53 17.22 4.09 1.56
C GLY A 53 18.28 3.13 1.02
N PRO A 54 18.67 2.08 1.77
CA PRO A 54 19.61 1.05 1.32
C PRO A 54 19.19 0.36 0.02
N LYS A 55 17.87 0.28 -0.24
CA LYS A 55 17.28 -0.12 -1.51
C LYS A 55 16.27 0.93 -1.96
N THR A 56 16.05 1.05 -3.26
CA THR A 56 14.90 1.79 -3.80
C THR A 56 13.76 0.80 -4.02
N ILE A 57 12.66 0.97 -3.31
CA ILE A 57 11.52 0.05 -3.34
C ILE A 57 10.28 0.83 -3.74
N LEU A 58 9.58 0.37 -4.78
CA LEU A 58 8.31 0.93 -5.21
C LEU A 58 7.17 0.00 -4.78
N VAL A 59 6.13 0.55 -4.17
CA VAL A 59 4.91 -0.17 -3.79
C VAL A 59 3.77 0.36 -4.63
N ASP A 60 3.18 -0.54 -5.40
CA ASP A 60 2.24 -0.32 -6.50
C ASP A 60 2.79 0.62 -7.59
N THR A 61 2.10 0.66 -8.73
CA THR A 61 2.58 1.31 -9.96
C THR A 61 1.49 2.10 -10.69
N GLY A 62 0.30 2.22 -10.11
CA GLY A 62 -0.86 2.82 -10.75
C GLY A 62 -1.38 2.00 -11.92
N GLY A 63 -2.43 2.49 -12.57
CA GLY A 63 -2.93 1.95 -13.83
C GLY A 63 -2.02 2.22 -15.02
N PRO A 64 -2.21 1.54 -16.18
CA PRO A 64 -1.40 1.79 -17.37
C PRO A 64 -1.42 3.25 -17.86
N TRP A 65 -2.48 4.00 -17.53
CA TRP A 65 -2.63 5.43 -17.82
C TRP A 65 -1.69 6.33 -16.99
N ASP A 66 -1.08 5.82 -15.92
CA ASP A 66 -0.13 6.55 -15.07
C ASP A 66 1.32 6.47 -15.53
N ARG A 67 1.60 5.79 -16.66
CA ARG A 67 2.96 5.56 -17.16
C ARG A 67 3.86 6.81 -17.10
N ASP A 68 3.42 7.88 -17.75
CA ASP A 68 4.23 9.10 -17.88
C ASP A 68 4.33 9.86 -16.55
N PHE A 69 3.26 9.82 -15.76
CA PHE A 69 3.24 10.38 -14.41
C PHE A 69 4.26 9.67 -13.49
N LEU A 70 4.28 8.34 -13.48
CA LEU A 70 5.21 7.56 -12.66
C LEU A 70 6.66 7.84 -13.07
N LEU A 71 6.94 7.87 -14.38
CA LEU A 71 8.26 8.22 -14.91
C LEU A 71 8.68 9.65 -14.50
N SER A 72 7.77 10.61 -14.55
CA SER A 72 8.08 11.99 -14.14
C SER A 72 8.36 12.08 -12.65
N LYS A 73 7.57 11.39 -11.80
CA LYS A 73 7.76 11.35 -10.34
C LYS A 73 9.08 10.69 -9.93
N LEU A 74 9.48 9.61 -10.58
CA LEU A 74 10.80 9.02 -10.34
C LEU A 74 11.91 10.00 -10.73
N LYS A 75 11.79 10.66 -11.89
CA LYS A 75 12.77 11.64 -12.35
C LYS A 75 12.89 12.85 -11.42
N GLU A 76 11.78 13.34 -10.86
CA GLU A 76 11.76 14.41 -9.84
C GLU A 76 12.57 14.01 -8.59
N LYS A 77 12.64 12.71 -8.27
CA LYS A 77 13.46 12.15 -7.18
C LYS A 77 14.89 11.81 -7.63
N GLY A 78 15.27 12.16 -8.87
CA GLY A 78 16.59 11.85 -9.44
C GLY A 78 16.79 10.38 -9.80
N LEU A 79 15.69 9.62 -9.96
CA LEU A 79 15.71 8.18 -10.22
C LEU A 79 15.21 7.88 -11.63
N SER A 80 15.73 6.80 -12.20
CA SER A 80 15.19 6.11 -13.36
C SER A 80 14.53 4.78 -12.94
N PRO A 81 13.70 4.16 -13.79
CA PRO A 81 13.15 2.83 -13.48
C PRO A 81 14.22 1.76 -13.21
N ALA A 82 15.42 1.91 -13.77
CA ALA A 82 16.52 0.97 -13.57
C ALA A 82 17.15 1.06 -12.17
N ASP A 83 16.90 2.14 -11.42
CA ASP A 83 17.40 2.34 -10.06
C ASP A 83 16.46 1.69 -9.02
N VAL A 84 15.24 1.34 -9.40
CA VAL A 84 14.29 0.62 -8.55
C VAL A 84 14.73 -0.84 -8.43
N SER A 85 15.05 -1.26 -7.21
CA SER A 85 15.56 -2.59 -6.92
C SER A 85 14.45 -3.61 -6.69
N VAL A 86 13.33 -3.17 -6.13
CA VAL A 86 12.17 -4.02 -5.82
C VAL A 86 10.88 -3.27 -6.17
N VAL A 87 9.96 -3.95 -6.84
CA VAL A 87 8.58 -3.47 -7.06
C VAL A 87 7.63 -4.43 -6.37
N VAL A 88 6.75 -3.92 -5.51
CA VAL A 88 5.73 -4.70 -4.80
C VAL A 88 4.36 -4.24 -5.27
N GLY A 89 3.72 -5.01 -6.15
CA GLY A 89 2.28 -4.93 -6.37
C GLY A 89 1.56 -5.60 -5.21
N THR A 90 0.82 -4.82 -4.43
CA THR A 90 0.08 -5.30 -3.26
C THR A 90 -0.89 -6.41 -3.65
N HIS A 91 -1.52 -6.29 -4.82
CA HIS A 91 -2.38 -7.28 -5.43
C HIS A 91 -2.46 -7.07 -6.96
N GLY A 92 -3.26 -7.87 -7.65
CA GLY A 92 -3.27 -7.98 -9.12
C GLY A 92 -4.22 -7.05 -9.87
N HIS A 93 -4.89 -6.08 -9.23
CA HIS A 93 -5.78 -5.18 -9.96
C HIS A 93 -5.03 -4.21 -10.86
N SER A 94 -5.67 -3.85 -11.98
CA SER A 94 -5.04 -3.13 -13.08
C SER A 94 -4.47 -1.78 -12.70
N ASP A 95 -5.06 -1.13 -11.72
CA ASP A 95 -4.71 0.16 -11.14
C ASP A 95 -3.60 0.10 -10.08
N HIS A 96 -3.08 -1.09 -9.78
CA HIS A 96 -1.92 -1.27 -8.90
C HIS A 96 -0.70 -1.80 -9.67
N VAL A 97 -0.91 -2.66 -10.67
CA VAL A 97 0.18 -3.34 -11.42
C VAL A 97 0.30 -2.89 -12.88
N GLY A 98 -0.33 -1.77 -13.25
CA GLY A 98 -0.43 -1.31 -14.63
C GLY A 98 0.90 -0.97 -15.30
N ASN A 99 1.96 -0.67 -14.54
CA ASN A 99 3.26 -0.25 -15.06
C ASN A 99 4.44 -1.14 -14.65
N LEU A 100 4.19 -2.40 -14.27
CA LEU A 100 5.28 -3.35 -13.93
C LEU A 100 6.35 -3.47 -15.05
N ASN A 101 5.92 -3.34 -16.30
CA ASN A 101 6.81 -3.41 -17.47
C ASN A 101 7.90 -2.32 -17.50
N LEU A 102 7.77 -1.24 -16.72
CA LEU A 102 8.79 -0.21 -16.59
C LEU A 102 10.04 -0.68 -15.83
N PHE A 103 9.95 -1.75 -15.04
CA PHE A 103 10.96 -2.15 -14.07
C PHE A 103 11.57 -3.53 -14.34
N PRO A 104 12.09 -3.81 -15.56
CA PRO A 104 12.52 -5.16 -15.94
C PRO A 104 13.74 -5.69 -15.18
N LYS A 105 14.46 -4.83 -14.44
CA LYS A 105 15.64 -5.21 -13.63
C LYS A 105 15.30 -5.47 -12.16
N ALA A 106 14.12 -5.05 -11.69
CA ALA A 106 13.72 -5.17 -10.31
C ALA A 106 13.38 -6.63 -9.97
N THR A 107 13.51 -6.99 -8.70
CA THR A 107 12.71 -8.11 -8.15
C THR A 107 11.26 -7.63 -8.07
N VAL A 108 10.34 -8.38 -8.66
CA VAL A 108 8.92 -8.05 -8.69
C VAL A 108 8.18 -8.99 -7.76
N VAL A 109 7.36 -8.42 -6.89
CA VAL A 109 6.40 -9.14 -6.05
C VAL A 109 5.00 -8.70 -6.46
N VAL A 110 4.11 -9.62 -6.81
CA VAL A 110 2.68 -9.32 -7.06
C VAL A 110 1.86 -10.25 -6.19
N GLY A 111 1.22 -9.69 -5.16
CA GLY A 111 0.61 -10.50 -4.11
C GLY A 111 1.64 -11.45 -3.50
N CYS A 112 1.44 -12.76 -3.67
CA CYS A 112 2.33 -13.80 -3.14
C CYS A 112 3.42 -14.28 -4.13
N ASP A 113 3.38 -13.82 -5.39
CA ASP A 113 4.33 -14.25 -6.42
C ASP A 113 5.57 -13.37 -6.41
N LEU A 114 6.75 -13.98 -6.22
CA LEU A 114 8.04 -13.28 -6.23
C LEU A 114 8.87 -13.74 -7.44
N SER A 115 9.33 -12.81 -8.25
CA SER A 115 10.05 -13.10 -9.49
C SER A 115 11.20 -12.12 -9.76
N GLN A 116 12.16 -12.57 -10.57
CA GLN A 116 13.18 -11.73 -11.18
C GLN A 116 13.29 -12.11 -12.65
N GLY A 117 12.80 -11.25 -13.55
CA GLY A 117 12.59 -11.62 -14.94
C GLY A 117 11.55 -12.73 -15.07
N ASP A 118 11.89 -13.81 -15.78
CA ASP A 118 11.05 -15.00 -15.96
C ASP A 118 11.26 -16.07 -14.86
N ARG A 119 12.13 -15.79 -13.87
CA ARG A 119 12.44 -16.71 -12.78
C ARG A 119 11.60 -16.41 -11.55
N TYR A 120 10.65 -17.29 -11.23
CA TYR A 120 9.91 -17.27 -9.97
C TYR A 120 10.76 -17.87 -8.85
N LEU A 121 10.78 -17.20 -7.70
CA LEU A 121 11.58 -17.59 -6.54
C LEU A 121 10.68 -18.10 -5.41
N PRO A 122 11.10 -19.17 -4.71
CA PRO A 122 10.32 -19.71 -3.61
C PRO A 122 10.24 -18.70 -2.46
N ASN A 123 9.07 -18.63 -1.83
CA ASN A 123 8.80 -17.82 -0.66
C ASN A 123 7.66 -18.46 0.15
N MET A 124 7.28 -17.86 1.27
CA MET A 124 6.25 -18.38 2.18
C MET A 124 5.07 -17.39 2.40
N LEU A 125 4.89 -16.42 1.48
CA LEU A 125 3.84 -15.40 1.58
C LEU A 125 2.45 -16.02 1.48
N ALA A 126 2.27 -16.98 0.57
CA ALA A 126 1.02 -17.69 0.35
C ALA A 126 0.56 -18.48 1.59
N GLU A 127 1.51 -18.89 2.43
CA GLU A 127 1.33 -19.61 3.68
C GLU A 127 1.20 -18.68 4.89
N GLY A 128 1.22 -17.37 4.69
CA GLY A 128 1.04 -16.36 5.73
C GLY A 128 2.32 -15.93 6.44
N SER A 129 3.50 -16.32 5.95
CA SER A 129 4.78 -15.90 6.52
C SER A 129 5.28 -14.61 5.87
N PRO A 130 5.69 -13.59 6.65
CA PRO A 130 6.35 -12.40 6.13
C PRO A 130 7.59 -12.70 5.28
N TYR A 131 7.80 -11.91 4.23
CA TYR A 131 9.02 -11.93 3.44
C TYR A 131 9.88 -10.70 3.76
N PRO A 132 11.02 -10.85 4.46
CA PRO A 132 11.91 -9.73 4.76
C PRO A 132 12.68 -9.30 3.50
N ILE A 133 12.57 -8.03 3.11
CA ILE A 133 13.45 -7.44 2.08
C ILE A 133 14.81 -7.11 2.71
N ASP A 134 14.80 -6.63 3.95
CA ASP A 134 15.94 -6.40 4.84
C ASP A 134 15.45 -6.25 6.31
N PRO A 135 16.31 -5.89 7.30
CA PRO A 135 15.88 -5.74 8.70
C PRO A 135 14.79 -4.66 8.97
N TYR A 136 14.62 -3.69 8.07
CA TYR A 136 13.73 -2.55 8.23
C TYR A 136 12.48 -2.63 7.37
N VAL A 137 12.53 -3.36 6.24
CA VAL A 137 11.40 -3.50 5.31
C VAL A 137 11.02 -4.96 5.11
N SER A 138 9.73 -5.26 5.26
CA SER A 138 9.18 -6.61 5.04
C SER A 138 7.83 -6.56 4.35
N ILE A 139 7.56 -7.52 3.48
CA ILE A 139 6.26 -7.77 2.85
C ILE A 139 5.46 -8.69 3.78
N ILE A 140 4.25 -8.30 4.13
CA ILE A 140 3.36 -9.01 5.05
C ILE A 140 2.13 -9.50 4.28
N PRO A 141 1.77 -10.79 4.36
CA PRO A 141 0.50 -11.28 3.82
C PRO A 141 -0.69 -10.65 4.52
N THR A 142 -1.59 -10.06 3.75
CA THR A 142 -2.76 -9.33 4.24
C THR A 142 -4.02 -9.66 3.42
N PRO A 143 -4.30 -10.95 3.17
CA PRO A 143 -5.38 -11.35 2.27
C PRO A 143 -6.72 -10.77 2.71
N GLY A 144 -7.62 -10.55 1.76
CA GLY A 144 -8.95 -10.06 2.05
C GLY A 144 -9.62 -9.43 0.85
N HIS A 145 -9.09 -8.28 0.41
CA HIS A 145 -9.57 -7.59 -0.79
C HIS A 145 -9.45 -8.49 -2.00
N THR A 146 -8.27 -9.10 -2.15
CA THR A 146 -8.08 -10.33 -2.92
C THR A 146 -7.52 -11.46 -2.05
N GLY A 147 -7.61 -12.69 -2.54
CA GLY A 147 -7.07 -13.86 -1.83
C GLY A 147 -5.55 -13.87 -1.61
N ARG A 148 -4.78 -12.99 -2.27
CA ARG A 148 -3.31 -13.00 -2.28
C ARG A 148 -2.67 -11.66 -1.92
N ASP A 149 -3.42 -10.74 -1.33
CA ASP A 149 -2.93 -9.41 -0.98
C ASP A 149 -1.71 -9.45 -0.07
N VAL A 150 -0.82 -8.48 -0.27
CA VAL A 150 0.28 -8.17 0.63
C VAL A 150 0.35 -6.68 0.92
N SER A 151 0.94 -6.35 2.07
CA SER A 151 1.27 -4.99 2.49
C SER A 151 2.76 -4.87 2.78
N VAL A 152 3.30 -3.65 2.74
CA VAL A 152 4.72 -3.40 3.04
C VAL A 152 4.87 -2.69 4.38
N LEU A 153 5.54 -3.34 5.32
CA LEU A 153 5.86 -2.79 6.64
C LEU A 153 7.25 -2.17 6.62
N VAL A 154 7.35 -0.91 7.06
CA VAL A 154 8.58 -0.12 7.14
C VAL A 154 8.83 0.27 8.60
N LYS A 155 10.04 0.00 9.10
CA LYS A 155 10.49 0.33 10.46
C LYS A 155 11.52 1.46 10.43
N GLY A 156 11.73 2.11 11.57
CA GLY A 156 12.76 3.14 11.73
C GLY A 156 12.37 4.53 11.21
N THR A 157 11.08 4.79 10.98
CA THR A 157 10.61 6.12 10.57
C THR A 157 10.42 7.05 11.76
N VAL A 158 10.39 8.37 11.53
CA VAL A 158 10.15 9.38 12.58
C VAL A 158 8.78 9.27 13.23
N VAL A 159 7.84 8.56 12.58
CA VAL A 159 6.50 8.27 13.11
C VAL A 159 6.39 6.87 13.69
N GLY A 160 7.48 6.09 13.72
CA GLY A 160 7.52 4.70 14.17
C GLY A 160 7.49 3.73 12.99
N GLN A 161 6.47 2.88 12.92
CA GLN A 161 6.29 1.95 11.80
C GLN A 161 5.25 2.49 10.83
N VAL A 162 5.53 2.37 9.53
CA VAL A 162 4.61 2.72 8.44
C VAL A 162 4.19 1.45 7.74
N LEU A 163 2.90 1.32 7.43
CA LEU A 163 2.35 0.22 6.64
C LEU A 163 1.77 0.79 5.35
N VAL A 164 2.33 0.38 4.20
CA VAL A 164 1.72 0.62 2.89
C VAL A 164 0.78 -0.54 2.61
N ALA A 165 -0.52 -0.30 2.71
CA ALA A 165 -1.50 -1.35 2.92
C ALA A 165 -2.12 -1.94 1.64
N GLY A 166 -1.99 -1.25 0.49
CA GLY A 166 -2.85 -1.52 -0.66
C GLY A 166 -4.31 -1.32 -0.29
N ASP A 167 -5.20 -2.09 -0.91
CA ASP A 167 -6.65 -2.00 -0.70
C ASP A 167 -7.14 -2.78 0.52
N LEU A 168 -6.22 -3.19 1.41
CA LEU A 168 -6.62 -3.67 2.74
C LEU A 168 -7.49 -2.62 3.46
N PHE A 169 -7.24 -1.34 3.19
CA PHE A 169 -8.10 -0.21 3.57
C PHE A 169 -8.37 0.67 2.35
N GLU A 170 -9.64 0.89 2.00
CA GLU A 170 -10.01 1.69 0.81
C GLU A 170 -9.75 3.19 1.06
N CYS A 171 -10.25 3.73 2.18
CA CYS A 171 -10.04 5.13 2.55
C CYS A 171 -10.15 5.40 4.06
N CYS A 172 -9.86 6.63 4.49
CA CYS A 172 -9.87 6.99 5.92
C CYS A 172 -11.28 7.00 6.56
N ALA A 173 -12.33 7.07 5.73
CA ALA A 173 -13.74 7.17 6.14
C ALA A 173 -14.56 5.91 5.82
N ASP A 174 -13.87 4.78 5.72
CA ASP A 174 -14.38 3.52 5.18
C ASP A 174 -15.23 2.75 6.20
N GLU A 175 -16.42 3.27 6.51
CA GLU A 175 -17.26 2.67 7.54
C GLU A 175 -17.97 1.39 7.10
N ASP A 176 -18.15 1.11 5.80
CA ASP A 176 -18.63 -0.21 5.32
C ASP A 176 -18.44 -0.48 3.80
N SER A 177 -18.00 0.50 2.99
CA SER A 177 -17.90 0.37 1.53
C SER A 177 -16.92 -0.70 1.05
N TRP A 178 -15.82 -0.93 1.77
CA TRP A 178 -14.83 -1.95 1.41
C TRP A 178 -15.41 -3.37 1.32
N ARG A 179 -16.49 -3.68 2.02
CA ARG A 179 -17.10 -5.02 2.01
C ARG A 179 -17.62 -5.41 0.63
N GLU A 180 -18.08 -4.44 -0.15
CA GLU A 180 -18.61 -4.67 -1.50
C GLU A 180 -17.50 -4.88 -2.53
N LEU A 181 -16.31 -4.36 -2.25
CA LEU A 181 -15.12 -4.44 -3.10
C LEU A 181 -14.23 -5.64 -2.76
N SER A 182 -14.46 -6.25 -1.59
CA SER A 182 -13.70 -7.36 -1.06
C SER A 182 -14.13 -8.71 -1.63
N GLU A 183 -13.18 -9.51 -2.12
CA GLU A 183 -13.43 -10.93 -2.41
C GLU A 183 -13.78 -11.74 -1.16
N ASN A 184 -13.22 -11.37 0.00
CA ASN A 184 -13.46 -12.08 1.26
C ASN A 184 -13.51 -11.13 2.47
N PRO A 185 -14.69 -10.54 2.74
CA PRO A 185 -14.84 -9.52 3.78
C PRO A 185 -14.41 -9.99 5.17
N GLU A 186 -14.71 -11.24 5.54
CA GLU A 186 -14.35 -11.80 6.83
C GLU A 186 -12.83 -12.00 6.97
N VAL A 187 -12.14 -12.36 5.89
CA VAL A 187 -10.68 -12.48 5.88
C VAL A 187 -10.03 -11.09 5.91
N GLN A 188 -10.52 -10.12 5.13
CA GLN A 188 -10.02 -8.74 5.15
C GLN A 188 -10.18 -8.08 6.52
N HIS A 189 -11.33 -8.29 7.18
CA HIS A 189 -11.56 -7.80 8.54
C HIS A 189 -10.59 -8.41 9.55
N ARG A 190 -10.29 -9.71 9.42
CA ARG A 190 -9.30 -10.37 10.28
C ARG A 190 -7.87 -9.87 10.01
N SER A 191 -7.51 -9.67 8.74
CA SER A 191 -6.20 -9.15 8.34
C SER A 191 -5.95 -7.75 8.88
N SER A 192 -6.93 -6.84 8.73
CA SER A 192 -6.86 -5.50 9.30
C SER A 192 -6.76 -5.56 10.84
N SER A 193 -7.64 -6.32 11.51
CA SER A 193 -7.65 -6.47 12.98
C SER A 193 -6.36 -7.04 13.58
N LYS A 194 -5.71 -8.01 12.90
CA LYS A 194 -4.45 -8.59 13.36
C LYS A 194 -3.33 -7.55 13.42
N LEU A 195 -3.25 -6.67 12.42
CA LEU A 195 -2.26 -5.59 12.37
C LEU A 195 -2.48 -4.53 13.46
N PHE A 196 -3.71 -4.38 13.95
CA PHE A 196 -4.03 -3.53 15.09
C PHE A 196 -3.69 -4.16 16.45
N SER A 197 -3.71 -5.50 16.57
CA SER A 197 -3.54 -6.21 17.85
C SER A 197 -2.11 -6.72 18.13
N SER A 198 -1.27 -6.93 17.12
CA SER A 198 0.10 -7.49 17.27
C SER A 198 1.15 -6.52 17.85
N THR A 199 0.74 -5.36 18.37
CA THR A 199 1.65 -4.23 18.61
C THR A 199 1.67 -3.86 20.09
N THR A 200 2.09 -4.82 20.91
CA THR A 200 2.37 -4.59 22.32
C THR A 200 3.70 -3.87 22.48
N GLY A 201 3.66 -2.59 22.89
CA GLY A 201 4.82 -1.86 23.44
C GLY A 201 5.51 -0.85 22.52
N THR A 202 5.14 -0.72 21.25
CA THR A 202 5.63 0.35 20.37
C THR A 202 4.43 1.10 19.79
N ARG A 203 4.41 2.44 19.89
CA ARG A 203 3.38 3.25 19.22
C ARG A 203 3.44 2.99 17.71
N LEU A 204 2.53 2.18 17.17
CA LEU A 204 2.15 2.27 15.77
C LEU A 204 1.40 3.60 15.62
N LYS A 205 2.06 4.63 15.11
CA LYS A 205 1.31 5.61 14.34
C LYS A 205 1.14 5.00 12.96
N GLN A 206 -0.01 4.36 12.77
CA GLN A 206 -0.39 3.90 11.46
C GLN A 206 -0.58 5.14 10.59
N GLN A 207 0.43 5.45 9.78
CA GLN A 207 0.26 6.40 8.70
C GLN A 207 -0.18 5.57 7.50
N ILE A 208 -1.45 5.18 7.52
CA ILE A 208 -2.10 4.70 6.31
C ILE A 208 -2.11 5.91 5.38
N LEU A 209 -1.37 5.82 4.29
CA LEU A 209 -1.32 6.87 3.27
C LEU A 209 -2.66 6.81 2.54
N PHE A 210 -3.67 7.39 3.17
CA PHE A 210 -5.02 7.45 2.64
C PHE A 210 -5.11 8.48 1.52
N THR A 211 -6.13 8.30 0.71
CA THR A 211 -6.67 9.26 -0.24
C THR A 211 -7.40 10.38 0.55
N PRO A 212 -7.17 11.68 0.30
CA PRO A 212 -7.95 12.72 0.93
C PRO A 212 -9.41 12.71 0.40
N LYS A 213 -10.37 12.49 1.31
CA LYS A 213 -11.82 12.72 1.19
C LYS A 213 -12.47 12.27 -0.13
N CYS A 214 -13.08 11.08 -0.12
CA CYS A 214 -14.27 10.81 -0.93
C CYS A 214 -15.37 11.78 -0.48
N PHE A 215 -15.69 12.80 -1.31
CA PHE A 215 -16.79 13.70 -1.01
C PHE A 215 -18.13 12.99 -1.24
N THR A 216 -18.97 13.12 -0.22
CA THR A 216 -20.39 12.78 -0.11
C THR A 216 -21.22 12.93 -1.39
N ALA A 217 -21.92 11.86 -1.78
CA ALA A 217 -23.23 11.97 -2.42
C ALA A 217 -24.29 11.53 -1.41
N ASN A 218 -24.84 12.48 -0.66
CA ASN A 218 -26.04 12.26 0.14
C ASN A 218 -27.21 11.99 -0.82
N TYR A 219 -27.69 10.75 -0.89
CA TYR A 219 -29.01 10.47 -1.44
C TYR A 219 -30.04 10.54 -0.32
N LYS A 220 -30.86 11.60 -0.32
CA LYS A 220 -32.17 11.57 0.34
C LYS A 220 -33.08 10.65 -0.46
N LEU A 221 -33.40 9.49 0.09
CA LEU A 221 -34.60 8.74 -0.32
C LEU A 221 -35.78 9.29 0.49
N PHE A 222 -36.85 9.66 -0.22
CA PHE A 222 -38.15 10.03 0.38
C PHE A 222 -38.85 8.80 0.96
#